data_AF-A0A817DIT3-F1
#
_entry.id   AF-A0A817DIT3-F1
#
_cell.length_a   1.000
_cell.length_b   1.000
_cell.length_c   1.000
_cell.angle_alpha   90.00
_cell.angle_beta   90.00
_cell.angle_gamma   90.00
#
_symmetry.space_group_name_H-M   'P 1'
#
loop_
_entity.id
_entity.type
_entity.pdbx_description
1 polymer ?
#
loop_
_entity_poly.entity_id
_entity_poly.type
_entity_poly.pdbx_seq_one_letter_code
_entity_poly.pdbx_strand_id
1 'polypeptide(L)'
;MSDLEASSEQSNSLIKLTGNQENTILNKQFPIDRTDICNRGIGIYVGISMTMHCLCPPSYYGDRCQFQSQLVSLILQFSRMCETNCQEAFGIIITLIDQDNFIHDHEEITYTATYKYENKFFIYLLYKLRPRDMTKTYNIRIDAYNNINMSYHVSWILPVKFLFLPVNRISIYLTIPVYAISSVNNCSIYCDHGQCLTYVNNRNQYFYHCDSGWSDINCTVSYKCDCSLDSICLGHTNNQSICLCSLRKYE
;
A
#
# COMPACT_ATOMS: atom_id res chain seq x y z
N MET A 1 49.67 62.85 18.30
CA MET A 1 49.54 61.40 18.53
C MET A 1 48.81 60.86 17.32
N SER A 2 49.58 60.26 16.39
CA SER A 2 49.21 59.40 15.24
C SER A 2 48.12 59.85 14.26
N ASP A 3 48.55 60.51 13.18
CA ASP A 3 48.50 60.14 11.74
C ASP A 3 47.39 59.26 11.11
N LEU A 4 47.06 59.65 9.85
CA LEU A 4 46.63 58.91 8.64
C LEU A 4 45.13 58.88 8.21
N GLU A 5 44.86 59.63 7.12
CA GLU A 5 44.28 59.25 5.79
C GLU A 5 43.17 58.17 5.70
N ALA A 6 42.19 58.15 4.80
CA ALA A 6 41.70 59.00 3.71
C ALA A 6 40.33 58.47 3.21
N SER A 7 39.53 59.38 2.64
CA SER A 7 38.42 59.30 1.65
C SER A 7 37.66 57.99 1.35
N SER A 8 36.33 58.08 1.26
CA SER A 8 35.62 57.99 -0.04
C SER A 8 34.15 58.42 0.06
N GLU A 9 33.73 59.26 -0.88
CA GLU A 9 32.38 59.76 -1.11
C GLU A 9 31.46 58.66 -1.65
N GLN A 10 30.15 58.71 -1.32
CA GLN A 10 29.10 58.50 -2.32
C GLN A 10 27.73 58.97 -1.82
N SER A 11 27.38 60.19 -2.23
CA SER A 11 26.01 60.66 -2.43
C SER A 11 25.40 59.96 -3.65
N ASN A 12 24.16 59.48 -3.57
CA ASN A 12 23.07 60.02 -4.38
C ASN A 12 21.76 59.27 -4.18
N SER A 13 20.74 60.07 -3.90
CA SER A 13 19.33 59.74 -4.00
C SER A 13 18.82 59.83 -5.44
N LEU A 14 17.80 59.00 -5.72
CA LEU A 14 16.84 59.02 -6.84
C LEU A 14 17.33 58.64 -8.24
N ILE A 15 16.89 57.46 -8.74
CA ILE A 15 16.34 57.34 -10.11
C ILE A 15 15.10 56.41 -10.10
N LYS A 16 14.14 56.81 -10.93
CA LYS A 16 12.74 56.43 -11.07
C LYS A 16 12.49 55.00 -11.54
N LEU A 17 11.31 54.49 -11.13
CA LEU A 17 10.56 53.45 -11.81
C LEU A 17 10.20 53.90 -13.24
N THR A 18 10.64 53.14 -14.24
CA THR A 18 9.99 53.05 -15.56
C THR A 18 10.12 51.62 -16.04
N GLY A 19 8.98 50.97 -16.28
CA GLY A 19 8.93 49.60 -16.77
C GLY A 19 9.40 49.48 -18.22
N ASN A 20 9.89 48.31 -18.57
CA ASN A 20 9.24 47.48 -19.59
C ASN A 20 9.76 46.04 -19.52
N GLN A 21 8.81 45.16 -19.77
CA GLN A 21 8.87 43.70 -19.83
C GLN A 21 10.21 43.13 -20.31
N GLU A 22 10.86 42.33 -19.46
CA GLU A 22 11.64 41.20 -19.94
C GLU A 22 11.05 39.93 -19.34
N ASN A 23 10.47 39.11 -20.22
CA ASN A 23 10.21 37.70 -20.02
C ASN A 23 11.55 36.99 -19.77
N THR A 24 12.10 37.10 -18.56
CA THR A 24 13.07 36.12 -18.09
C THR A 24 12.27 34.92 -17.64
N ILE A 25 12.02 34.03 -18.61
CA ILE A 25 11.71 32.63 -18.37
C ILE A 25 12.69 32.20 -17.27
N LEU A 26 12.15 31.96 -16.09
CA LEU A 26 12.90 31.45 -14.96
C LEU A 26 13.22 29.99 -15.30
N ASN A 27 14.20 29.79 -16.19
CA ASN A 27 14.92 28.55 -16.36
C ASN A 27 15.75 28.35 -15.09
N LYS A 28 15.07 28.12 -13.96
CA LYS A 28 15.66 27.41 -12.84
C LYS A 28 15.80 25.98 -13.33
N GLN A 29 16.90 25.74 -14.03
CA GLN A 29 17.50 24.43 -14.13
C GLN A 29 17.51 23.89 -12.69
N PHE A 30 16.66 22.90 -12.39
CA PHE A 30 16.74 22.20 -11.12
C PHE A 30 18.17 21.71 -11.02
N PRO A 31 18.97 22.16 -10.03
CA PRO A 31 20.35 21.73 -9.95
C PRO A 31 20.33 20.22 -9.75
N ILE A 32 20.77 19.50 -10.79
CA ILE A 32 20.84 18.03 -10.84
C ILE A 32 21.81 17.49 -9.77
N ASP A 33 22.57 18.38 -9.13
CA ASP A 33 23.63 18.12 -8.14
C ASP A 33 23.13 18.08 -6.67
N ARG A 34 21.82 17.94 -6.42
CA ARG A 34 21.23 17.94 -5.07
C ARG A 34 20.63 16.62 -4.63
N THR A 35 20.96 15.52 -5.31
CA THR A 35 20.55 14.17 -4.91
C THR A 35 21.15 13.72 -3.58
N ASP A 36 22.27 14.30 -3.15
CA ASP A 36 23.02 13.82 -1.98
C ASP A 36 22.33 14.09 -0.65
N ILE A 37 21.52 15.15 -0.55
CA ILE A 37 20.91 15.53 0.74
C ILE A 37 19.72 14.64 1.07
N CYS A 38 18.92 14.29 0.06
CA CYS A 38 17.70 13.50 0.25
C CYS A 38 17.88 12.02 -0.09
N ASN A 39 19.11 11.53 -0.27
CA ASN A 39 19.45 10.15 -0.61
C ASN A 39 18.58 9.56 -1.75
N ARG A 40 17.47 8.90 -1.40
CA ARG A 40 16.53 8.22 -2.31
C ARG A 40 15.24 8.99 -2.55
N GLY A 41 15.12 10.19 -1.99
CA GLY A 41 13.95 11.06 -2.09
C GLY A 41 14.22 12.33 -2.90
N ILE A 42 13.22 13.21 -2.91
CA ILE A 42 13.23 14.45 -3.67
C ILE A 42 13.27 15.63 -2.70
N GLY A 43 14.29 16.48 -2.80
CA GLY A 43 14.37 17.71 -2.04
C GLY A 43 13.42 18.78 -2.57
N ILE A 44 12.60 19.34 -1.69
CA ILE A 44 11.68 20.44 -1.96
C ILE A 44 11.97 21.60 -1.01
N TYR A 45 11.60 22.82 -1.42
CA TYR A 45 11.69 24.00 -0.58
C TYR A 45 10.29 24.46 -0.21
N VAL A 46 10.02 24.59 1.09
CA VAL A 46 8.69 24.93 1.62
C VAL A 46 8.76 26.23 2.40
N GLY A 47 7.77 27.09 2.19
CA GLY A 47 7.60 28.34 2.91
C GLY A 47 8.47 29.50 2.40
N ILE A 48 8.24 30.67 2.99
CA ILE A 48 8.90 31.94 2.62
C ILE A 48 10.39 31.91 2.96
N SER A 49 10.77 31.20 4.03
CA SER A 49 12.15 30.98 4.44
C SER A 49 12.94 30.04 3.51
N MET A 50 12.28 29.44 2.51
CA MET A 50 12.86 28.42 1.63
C MET A 50 13.56 27.31 2.46
N THR A 51 12.84 26.74 3.41
CA THR A 51 13.35 25.62 4.21
C THR A 51 13.30 24.34 3.37
N MET A 52 14.41 23.60 3.31
CA MET A 52 14.50 22.37 2.54
C MET A 52 13.89 21.18 3.30
N HIS A 53 13.03 20.42 2.65
CA HIS A 53 12.46 19.17 3.13
C HIS A 53 12.64 18.06 2.09
N CYS A 54 12.78 16.81 2.54
CA CYS A 54 12.83 15.67 1.63
C CYS A 54 11.47 14.97 1.57
N LEU A 55 10.95 14.80 0.35
CA LEU A 55 9.83 13.91 0.07
C LEU A 55 10.39 12.51 -0.15
N CYS A 56 10.10 11.60 0.79
CA CYS A 56 10.56 10.22 0.71
C CYS A 56 9.54 9.34 -0.03
N PRO A 57 10.00 8.47 -0.94
CA PRO A 57 9.13 7.40 -1.45
C PRO A 57 8.74 6.45 -0.31
N PRO A 58 7.64 5.69 -0.42
CA PRO A 58 7.14 4.82 0.65
C PRO A 58 8.16 3.82 1.22
N SER A 59 9.09 3.37 0.38
CA SER A 59 10.17 2.43 0.75
C SER A 59 11.28 3.04 1.61
N TYR A 60 11.28 4.35 1.86
CA TYR A 60 12.28 5.05 2.65
C TYR A 60 11.64 6.05 3.62
N TYR A 61 12.35 6.36 4.71
CA TYR A 61 11.88 7.30 5.73
C TYR A 61 13.03 8.03 6.44
N GLY A 62 12.67 8.99 7.30
CA GLY A 62 13.58 9.93 7.94
C GLY A 62 13.70 11.24 7.16
N ASP A 63 14.19 12.29 7.81
CA ASP A 63 14.22 13.65 7.23
C ASP A 63 15.07 13.78 5.95
N ARG A 64 15.90 12.77 5.67
CA ARG A 64 16.75 12.69 4.47
C ARG A 64 16.52 11.40 3.68
N CYS A 65 15.44 10.67 3.96
CA CYS A 65 15.16 9.36 3.35
C CYS A 65 16.32 8.36 3.49
N GLN A 66 17.03 8.43 4.61
CA GLN A 66 18.24 7.66 4.88
C GLN A 66 17.95 6.24 5.38
N PHE A 67 16.74 5.99 5.89
CA PHE A 67 16.36 4.69 6.42
C PHE A 67 15.47 3.96 5.42
N GLN A 68 15.78 2.69 5.18
CA GLN A 68 14.94 1.84 4.35
C GLN A 68 13.79 1.27 5.17
N SER A 69 12.56 1.42 4.67
CA SER A 69 11.38 0.77 5.23
C SER A 69 11.54 -0.75 5.12
N GLN A 70 11.21 -1.45 6.19
CA GLN A 70 11.10 -2.91 6.14
C GLN A 70 9.87 -3.28 5.34
N LEU A 71 9.96 -4.34 4.53
CA LEU A 71 8.88 -4.71 3.62
C LEU A 71 8.82 -6.22 3.38
N VAL A 72 7.68 -6.65 2.86
CA VAL A 72 7.48 -8.00 2.32
C VAL A 72 7.34 -7.89 0.81
N SER A 73 8.20 -8.62 0.09
CA SER A 73 8.20 -8.68 -1.37
C SER A 73 7.65 -10.03 -1.80
N LEU A 74 6.56 -9.99 -2.56
CA LEU A 74 5.81 -11.14 -3.02
C LEU A 74 5.96 -11.32 -4.52
N ILE A 75 6.20 -12.56 -4.93
CA ILE A 75 6.08 -13.01 -6.31
C ILE A 75 4.95 -14.04 -6.32
N LEU A 76 3.79 -13.63 -6.81
CA LEU A 76 2.61 -14.48 -6.87
C LEU A 76 2.40 -14.98 -8.29
N GLN A 77 2.07 -16.26 -8.40
CA GLN A 77 1.59 -16.86 -9.62
C GLN A 77 0.30 -17.61 -9.32
N PHE A 78 -0.70 -17.45 -10.17
CA PHE A 78 -2.00 -18.08 -9.99
C PHE A 78 -2.31 -19.08 -11.09
N SER A 79 -3.02 -20.13 -10.72
CA SER A 79 -3.72 -21.00 -11.66
C SER A 79 -5.16 -21.23 -11.21
N ARG A 80 -5.99 -21.70 -12.15
CA ARG A 80 -7.39 -22.00 -11.93
C ARG A 80 -7.63 -23.48 -12.20
N MET A 81 -8.23 -24.19 -11.24
CA MET A 81 -8.73 -25.55 -11.47
C MET A 81 -10.08 -25.51 -12.19
N CYS A 82 -10.23 -26.25 -13.28
CA CYS A 82 -11.37 -26.08 -14.18
C CYS A 82 -11.94 -27.44 -14.58
N GLU A 83 -13.28 -27.55 -14.61
CA GLU A 83 -13.95 -28.71 -15.20
C GLU A 83 -14.20 -28.50 -16.70
N THR A 84 -14.63 -27.30 -17.11
CA THR A 84 -14.73 -26.85 -18.51
C THR A 84 -14.36 -25.36 -18.62
N ASN A 85 -14.04 -24.86 -19.83
CA ASN A 85 -13.64 -23.48 -20.16
C ASN A 85 -13.63 -22.46 -19.01
N CYS A 86 -12.47 -22.23 -18.39
CA CYS A 86 -12.29 -21.18 -17.39
C CYS A 86 -11.91 -19.86 -18.06
N GLN A 87 -12.92 -19.04 -18.32
CA GLN A 87 -12.74 -17.61 -18.58
C GLN A 87 -13.44 -16.87 -17.45
N GLU A 88 -12.77 -16.81 -16.30
CA GLU A 88 -13.25 -16.14 -15.11
C GLU A 88 -12.21 -15.13 -14.66
N ALA A 89 -12.68 -13.95 -14.24
CA ALA A 89 -11.85 -12.93 -13.62
C ALA A 89 -12.08 -12.93 -12.11
N PHE A 90 -11.01 -12.75 -11.37
CA PHE A 90 -10.98 -12.65 -9.92
C PHE A 90 -10.37 -11.32 -9.51
N GLY A 91 -11.01 -10.64 -8.56
CA GLY A 91 -10.37 -9.60 -7.78
C GLY A 91 -9.61 -10.27 -6.63
N ILE A 92 -8.32 -10.01 -6.54
CA ILE A 92 -7.45 -10.58 -5.51
C ILE A 92 -7.00 -9.45 -4.59
N ILE A 93 -7.24 -9.64 -3.29
CA ILE A 93 -6.89 -8.69 -2.25
C ILE A 93 -5.79 -9.34 -1.41
N ILE A 94 -4.63 -8.71 -1.40
CA ILE A 94 -3.45 -9.15 -0.67
C ILE A 94 -3.27 -8.21 0.51
N THR A 95 -3.30 -8.73 1.74
CA THR A 95 -3.16 -7.93 2.96
C THR A 95 -2.02 -8.45 3.82
N LEU A 96 -1.20 -7.53 4.33
CA LEU A 96 -0.23 -7.82 5.39
C LEU A 96 -0.92 -7.57 6.73
N ILE A 97 -1.10 -8.64 7.50
CA ILE A 97 -1.78 -8.60 8.80
C ILE A 97 -0.86 -9.06 9.92
N ASP A 98 -1.09 -8.57 11.14
CA ASP A 98 -0.49 -9.12 12.35
C ASP A 98 -1.38 -10.19 13.02
N GLN A 99 -0.94 -10.71 14.15
CA GLN A 99 -1.67 -11.69 14.97
C GLN A 99 -3.05 -11.22 15.47
N ASP A 100 -3.29 -9.91 15.51
CA ASP A 100 -4.53 -9.30 15.97
C ASP A 100 -5.46 -8.99 14.77
N ASN A 101 -5.12 -9.47 13.57
CA ASN A 101 -5.73 -9.13 12.28
C ASN A 101 -5.66 -7.64 11.92
N PHE A 102 -4.73 -6.89 12.50
CA PHE A 102 -4.53 -5.50 12.13
C PHE A 102 -3.86 -5.41 10.74
N ILE A 103 -4.46 -4.64 9.84
CA ILE A 103 -3.97 -4.48 8.46
C ILE A 103 -2.85 -3.42 8.44
N HIS A 104 -1.64 -3.85 8.12
CA HIS A 104 -0.49 -2.98 7.95
C HIS A 104 -0.46 -2.31 6.58
N ASP A 105 -0.77 -3.08 5.54
CA ASP A 105 -0.78 -2.65 4.15
C ASP A 105 -1.59 -3.63 3.30
N HIS A 106 -1.99 -3.19 2.11
CA HIS A 106 -2.78 -3.99 1.19
C HIS A 106 -2.48 -3.65 -0.27
N GLU A 107 -2.72 -4.61 -1.15
CA GLU A 107 -2.68 -4.44 -2.60
C GLU A 107 -3.87 -5.16 -3.23
N GLU A 108 -4.42 -4.57 -4.28
CA GLU A 108 -5.46 -5.19 -5.10
C GLU A 108 -4.92 -5.48 -6.51
N ILE A 109 -5.16 -6.70 -6.99
CA ILE A 109 -4.86 -7.06 -8.38
C ILE A 109 -6.06 -7.76 -9.00
N THR A 110 -6.15 -7.69 -10.33
CA THR A 110 -7.10 -8.50 -11.10
C THR A 110 -6.38 -9.68 -11.74
N TYR A 111 -6.87 -10.89 -11.49
CA TYR A 111 -6.41 -12.11 -12.14
C TYR A 111 -7.49 -12.63 -13.10
N THR A 112 -7.18 -12.74 -14.38
CA THR A 112 -8.06 -13.41 -15.35
C THR A 112 -7.48 -14.78 -15.68
N ALA A 113 -8.25 -15.82 -15.38
CA ALA A 113 -7.90 -17.18 -15.76
C ALA A 113 -7.97 -17.28 -17.29
N THR A 114 -6.82 -17.52 -17.94
CA THR A 114 -6.76 -17.78 -19.38
C THR A 114 -5.89 -19.01 -19.63
N TYR A 115 -6.19 -19.76 -20.69
CA TYR A 115 -5.48 -20.99 -21.03
C TYR A 115 -4.00 -20.78 -21.41
N LYS A 116 -3.58 -19.55 -21.73
CA LYS A 116 -2.30 -19.28 -22.40
C LYS A 116 -1.32 -18.40 -21.62
N TYR A 117 -1.65 -17.93 -20.42
CA TYR A 117 -0.77 -16.99 -19.73
C TYR A 117 -0.63 -17.24 -18.21
N GLU A 118 0.62 -17.49 -17.81
CA GLU A 118 1.04 -17.51 -16.41
C GLU A 118 1.36 -16.08 -15.97
N ASN A 119 0.37 -15.36 -15.46
CA ASN A 119 0.60 -14.03 -14.89
C ASN A 119 1.42 -14.17 -13.60
N LYS A 120 2.58 -13.51 -13.58
CA LYS A 120 3.38 -13.29 -12.37
C LYS A 120 3.14 -11.87 -11.88
N PHE A 121 2.82 -11.75 -10.60
CA PHE A 121 2.58 -10.47 -9.94
C PHE A 121 3.70 -10.19 -8.95
N PHE A 122 4.26 -8.99 -9.00
CA PHE A 122 5.29 -8.51 -8.08
C PHE A 122 4.66 -7.49 -7.15
N ILE A 123 4.52 -7.82 -5.88
CA ILE A 123 3.81 -7.01 -4.89
C ILE A 123 4.77 -6.65 -3.75
N TYR A 124 4.66 -5.45 -3.22
CA TYR A 124 5.45 -4.97 -2.09
C TYR A 124 4.51 -4.46 -1.01
N LEU A 125 4.51 -5.11 0.15
CA LEU A 125 3.70 -4.72 1.31
C LEU A 125 4.60 -4.13 2.39
N LEU A 126 4.23 -2.95 2.88
CA LEU A 126 4.96 -2.21 3.90
C LEU A 126 4.40 -2.47 5.31
N TYR A 127 5.27 -2.45 6.31
CA TYR A 127 4.78 -2.39 7.68
C TYR A 127 4.35 -0.96 8.00
N LYS A 128 3.18 -0.83 8.64
CA LYS A 128 2.69 0.48 9.13
C LYS A 128 3.68 1.19 10.03
N LEU A 129 4.26 0.47 11.00
CA LEU A 129 5.32 0.98 11.86
C LEU A 129 6.68 0.78 11.20
N ARG A 130 7.54 1.79 11.33
CA ARG A 130 8.90 1.81 10.79
C ARG A 130 9.86 2.23 11.93
N PRO A 131 10.67 1.31 12.48
CA PRO A 131 10.73 -0.13 12.17
C PRO A 131 9.48 -0.90 12.63
N ARG A 132 9.29 -2.12 12.09
CA ARG A 132 8.19 -3.00 12.51
C ARG A 132 8.38 -3.48 13.94
N ASP A 133 7.28 -3.85 14.59
CA ASP A 133 7.32 -4.48 15.90
C ASP A 133 7.82 -5.93 15.78
N MET A 134 8.94 -6.22 16.45
CA MET A 134 9.60 -7.52 16.43
C MET A 134 8.97 -8.55 17.39
N THR A 135 8.07 -8.10 18.27
CA THR A 135 7.35 -8.97 19.22
C THR A 135 6.10 -9.61 18.60
N LYS A 136 5.62 -9.05 17.49
CA LYS A 136 4.45 -9.53 16.77
C LYS A 136 4.80 -10.55 15.70
N THR A 137 3.85 -11.43 15.41
CA THR A 137 3.87 -12.30 14.24
C THR A 137 3.05 -11.69 13.12
N TYR A 138 3.48 -11.93 11.88
CA TYR A 138 2.86 -11.35 10.69
C TYR A 138 2.57 -12.43 9.66
N ASN A 139 1.44 -12.27 8.99
CA ASN A 139 1.01 -13.14 7.91
C ASN A 139 0.55 -12.29 6.73
N ILE A 140 0.64 -12.88 5.54
CA ILE A 140 -0.01 -12.34 4.35
C ILE A 140 -1.28 -13.14 4.15
N ARG A 141 -2.43 -12.46 4.18
CA ARG A 141 -3.71 -13.03 3.77
C ARG A 141 -3.99 -12.64 2.32
N ILE A 142 -4.36 -13.62 1.51
CA ILE A 142 -4.69 -13.43 0.09
C ILE A 142 -6.12 -13.93 -0.09
N ASP A 143 -7.03 -13.02 -0.41
CA ASP A 143 -8.45 -13.29 -0.59
C ASP A 143 -8.80 -13.12 -2.08
N ALA A 144 -9.53 -14.09 -2.64
CA ALA A 144 -10.01 -14.03 -4.01
C ALA A 144 -11.54 -13.89 -4.04
N TYR A 145 -12.01 -12.99 -4.88
CA TYR A 145 -13.41 -12.70 -5.12
C TYR A 145 -13.70 -12.86 -6.60
N ASN A 146 -14.88 -13.34 -6.94
CA ASN A 146 -15.32 -13.32 -8.33
C ASN A 146 -15.52 -11.86 -8.76
N ASN A 147 -14.89 -11.45 -9.86
CA ASN A 147 -14.80 -10.03 -10.25
C ASN A 147 -16.11 -9.49 -10.88
N ILE A 148 -17.09 -10.35 -11.14
CA ILE A 148 -18.39 -9.95 -11.69
C ILE A 148 -19.38 -9.66 -10.58
N ASN A 149 -19.66 -10.66 -9.74
CA ASN A 149 -20.65 -10.56 -8.65
C ASN A 149 -20.03 -10.14 -7.31
N MET A 150 -18.71 -9.99 -7.25
CA MET A 150 -17.93 -9.66 -6.05
C MET A 150 -18.12 -10.66 -4.90
N SER A 151 -18.53 -11.90 -5.20
CA SER A 151 -18.70 -12.94 -4.19
C SER A 151 -17.35 -13.48 -3.73
N TYR A 152 -17.19 -13.65 -2.42
CA TYR A 152 -16.02 -14.28 -1.81
C TYR A 152 -15.83 -15.71 -2.35
N HIS A 153 -14.61 -16.07 -2.77
CA HIS A 153 -14.32 -17.38 -3.36
C HIS A 153 -13.39 -18.22 -2.48
N VAL A 154 -12.25 -17.67 -2.05
CA VAL A 154 -11.20 -18.44 -1.35
C VAL A 154 -10.18 -17.54 -0.63
N SER A 155 -9.56 -18.07 0.43
CA SER A 155 -8.42 -17.45 1.11
C SER A 155 -7.17 -18.34 1.18
N TRP A 156 -6.00 -17.71 1.22
CA TRP A 156 -4.73 -18.30 1.64
C TRP A 156 -4.07 -17.46 2.73
N ILE A 157 -3.30 -18.13 3.60
CA ILE A 157 -2.51 -17.48 4.65
C ILE A 157 -1.03 -17.88 4.55
N LEU A 158 -0.13 -16.91 4.51
CA LEU A 158 1.32 -17.15 4.35
C LEU A 158 2.09 -16.51 5.52
N PRO A 159 2.85 -17.28 6.32
CA PRO A 159 3.58 -16.74 7.45
C PRO A 159 4.85 -16.00 7.00
N VAL A 160 5.11 -14.83 7.62
CA VAL A 160 6.37 -14.09 7.45
C VAL A 160 7.37 -14.57 8.51
N LYS A 161 8.27 -15.49 8.12
CA LYS A 161 9.12 -16.23 9.07
C LYS A 161 10.33 -15.46 9.59
N PHE A 162 10.98 -14.65 8.75
CA PHE A 162 12.30 -14.07 9.06
C PHE A 162 12.18 -12.60 9.43
N LEU A 163 11.70 -12.33 10.64
CA LEU A 163 11.53 -10.96 11.14
C LEU A 163 12.85 -10.21 11.37
N PHE A 164 14.01 -10.83 11.28
CA PHE A 164 15.28 -10.10 11.30
C PHE A 164 15.68 -9.54 9.93
N LEU A 165 15.09 -10.04 8.83
CA LEU A 165 15.43 -9.57 7.49
C LEU A 165 14.74 -8.24 7.17
N PRO A 166 15.46 -7.20 6.73
CA PRO A 166 14.83 -5.96 6.30
C PRO A 166 13.79 -6.17 5.19
N VAL A 167 14.03 -7.16 4.33
CA VAL A 167 13.12 -7.57 3.25
C VAL A 167 12.84 -9.06 3.35
N ASN A 168 11.58 -9.44 3.55
CA ASN A 168 11.14 -10.83 3.43
C ASN A 168 10.68 -11.08 2.00
N ARG A 169 11.34 -12.00 1.29
CA ARG A 169 10.97 -12.38 -0.09
C ARG A 169 10.22 -13.70 -0.07
N ILE A 170 8.99 -13.71 -0.60
CA ILE A 170 8.13 -14.89 -0.67
C ILE A 170 7.70 -15.06 -2.13
N SER A 171 7.99 -16.22 -2.70
CA SER A 171 7.56 -16.60 -4.04
C SER A 171 6.66 -17.82 -3.93
N ILE A 172 5.44 -17.73 -4.46
CA ILE A 172 4.47 -18.81 -4.32
C ILE A 172 3.56 -18.93 -5.55
N TYR A 173 3.19 -20.17 -5.82
CA TYR A 173 2.17 -20.54 -6.79
C TYR A 173 0.90 -20.94 -6.04
N LEU A 174 -0.22 -20.28 -6.35
CA LEU A 174 -1.51 -20.49 -5.72
C LEU A 174 -2.53 -20.99 -6.73
N THR A 175 -3.33 -21.97 -6.32
CA THR A 175 -4.35 -22.58 -7.17
C THR A 175 -5.75 -22.22 -6.69
N ILE A 176 -6.51 -21.51 -7.52
CA ILE A 176 -7.91 -21.16 -7.27
C ILE A 176 -8.79 -22.40 -7.54
N PRO A 177 -9.48 -22.94 -6.52
CA PRO A 177 -10.29 -24.16 -6.64
C PRO A 177 -11.56 -23.94 -7.46
N VAL A 178 -12.08 -25.02 -8.07
CA VAL A 178 -13.32 -25.02 -8.89
C VAL A 178 -14.47 -24.33 -8.17
N TYR A 179 -14.70 -24.74 -6.92
CA TYR A 179 -15.80 -24.29 -6.08
C TYR A 179 -15.31 -23.32 -5.01
N ALA A 180 -16.16 -22.34 -4.68
CA ALA A 180 -15.91 -21.43 -3.56
C ALA A 180 -15.85 -22.21 -2.24
N ILE A 181 -15.09 -21.69 -1.28
CA ILE A 181 -15.04 -22.26 0.07
C ILE A 181 -16.39 -22.07 0.78
N SER A 182 -16.86 -23.12 1.44
CA SER A 182 -18.09 -23.07 2.23
C SER A 182 -17.80 -22.66 3.68
N SER A 183 -18.80 -22.04 4.31
CA SER A 183 -18.77 -21.75 5.75
C SER A 183 -18.60 -23.02 6.58
N VAL A 184 -17.84 -22.91 7.66
CA VAL A 184 -17.66 -23.99 8.64
C VAL A 184 -18.57 -23.74 9.84
N ASN A 185 -19.40 -24.73 10.19
CA ASN A 185 -20.39 -24.60 11.26
C ASN A 185 -19.78 -24.66 12.68
N ASN A 186 -18.60 -25.24 12.84
CA ASN A 186 -17.95 -25.46 14.15
C ASN A 186 -16.74 -24.55 14.34
N CYS A 187 -16.97 -23.25 14.44
CA CYS A 187 -15.93 -22.32 14.85
C CYS A 187 -16.00 -22.04 16.35
N SER A 188 -14.84 -22.04 17.00
CA SER A 188 -14.76 -22.01 18.46
C SER A 188 -15.11 -20.65 19.07
N ILE A 189 -15.12 -19.58 18.27
CA ILE A 189 -15.25 -18.20 18.73
C ILE A 189 -16.60 -17.62 18.27
N TYR A 190 -17.14 -16.69 19.06
CA TYR A 190 -18.36 -15.95 18.69
C TYR A 190 -18.06 -14.96 17.56
N CYS A 191 -18.91 -14.92 16.54
CA CYS A 191 -18.87 -13.94 15.46
C CYS A 191 -20.25 -13.31 15.30
N ASP A 192 -20.30 -11.99 15.38
CA ASP A 192 -21.56 -11.23 15.40
C ASP A 192 -22.03 -10.90 13.97
N HIS A 193 -21.10 -10.37 13.16
CA HIS A 193 -21.37 -9.87 11.81
C HIS A 193 -20.42 -10.46 10.77
N GLY A 194 -20.58 -11.75 10.49
CA GLY A 194 -19.79 -12.40 9.46
C GLY A 194 -19.97 -13.90 9.39
N GLN A 195 -19.04 -14.53 8.66
CA GLN A 195 -19.05 -15.96 8.42
C GLN A 195 -17.69 -16.57 8.72
N CYS A 196 -17.69 -17.77 9.29
CA CYS A 196 -16.46 -18.48 9.57
C CYS A 196 -16.00 -19.32 8.37
N LEU A 197 -14.76 -19.10 7.95
CA LEU A 197 -14.12 -19.71 6.78
C LEU A 197 -12.78 -20.35 7.15
N THR A 198 -12.21 -21.13 6.23
CA THR A 198 -10.89 -21.75 6.37
C THR A 198 -9.96 -21.32 5.25
N TYR A 199 -8.66 -21.32 5.56
CA TYR A 199 -7.63 -21.12 4.54
C TYR A 199 -7.46 -22.41 3.73
N VAL A 200 -7.39 -22.31 2.40
CA VAL A 200 -7.26 -23.49 1.53
C VAL A 200 -5.93 -24.22 1.74
N ASN A 201 -4.87 -23.48 2.05
CA ASN A 201 -3.56 -24.04 2.36
C ASN A 201 -3.38 -24.44 3.84
N ASN A 202 -4.36 -24.16 4.72
CA ASN A 202 -4.33 -24.57 6.12
C ASN A 202 -5.75 -24.76 6.66
N ARG A 203 -6.34 -25.94 6.42
CA ARG A 203 -7.73 -26.25 6.82
C ARG A 203 -7.96 -26.31 8.33
N ASN A 204 -6.90 -26.37 9.13
CA ASN A 204 -6.99 -26.36 10.59
C ASN A 204 -7.08 -24.95 11.17
N GLN A 205 -6.85 -23.93 10.33
CA GLN A 205 -6.88 -22.54 10.73
C GLN A 205 -8.13 -21.86 10.15
N TYR A 206 -8.95 -21.33 11.04
CA TYR A 206 -10.19 -20.62 10.72
C TYR A 206 -9.98 -19.12 10.82
N PHE A 207 -10.83 -18.36 10.14
CA PHE A 207 -10.94 -16.92 10.29
C PHE A 207 -12.37 -16.48 10.03
N TYR A 208 -12.72 -15.28 10.49
CA TYR A 208 -14.00 -14.67 10.19
C TYR A 208 -13.87 -13.72 9.02
N HIS A 209 -14.70 -13.94 8.02
CA HIS A 209 -14.95 -12.99 6.95
C HIS A 209 -16.12 -12.12 7.39
N CYS A 210 -15.78 -10.89 7.79
CA CYS A 210 -16.76 -9.95 8.31
C CYS A 210 -17.62 -9.34 7.20
N ASP A 211 -18.86 -9.04 7.55
CA ASP A 211 -19.75 -8.29 6.68
C ASP A 211 -19.22 -6.87 6.48
N SER A 212 -19.59 -6.26 5.34
CA SER A 212 -19.17 -4.89 5.01
C SER A 212 -19.54 -3.90 6.13
N GLY A 213 -18.55 -3.13 6.58
CA GLY A 213 -18.68 -2.19 7.70
C GLY A 213 -18.31 -2.77 9.06
N TRP A 214 -17.95 -4.05 9.15
CA TRP A 214 -17.48 -4.73 10.37
C TRP A 214 -16.06 -5.25 10.23
N SER A 215 -15.30 -5.17 11.31
CA SER A 215 -13.87 -5.51 11.36
C SER A 215 -13.52 -6.15 12.70
N ASP A 216 -12.23 -6.39 12.95
CA ASP A 216 -11.64 -7.13 14.07
C ASP A 216 -11.69 -8.66 13.91
N ILE A 217 -11.17 -9.38 14.91
CA ILE A 217 -11.08 -10.85 14.90
C ILE A 217 -12.44 -11.56 15.06
N ASN A 218 -13.46 -10.89 15.60
CA ASN A 218 -14.80 -11.43 15.88
C ASN A 218 -15.91 -10.72 15.08
N CYS A 219 -15.55 -9.78 14.20
CA CYS A 219 -16.47 -8.92 13.47
C CYS A 219 -17.37 -8.06 14.38
N THR A 220 -16.82 -7.48 15.45
CA THR A 220 -17.60 -6.68 16.43
C THR A 220 -17.39 -5.18 16.34
N VAL A 221 -16.29 -4.74 15.74
CA VAL A 221 -15.98 -3.31 15.58
C VAL A 221 -16.52 -2.80 14.26
N SER A 222 -17.49 -1.89 14.34
CA SER A 222 -17.99 -1.17 13.17
C SER A 222 -17.03 -0.06 12.74
N TYR A 223 -16.98 0.20 11.43
CA TYR A 223 -16.23 1.31 10.85
C TYR A 223 -17.00 1.96 9.70
N LYS A 224 -16.68 3.23 9.43
CA LYS A 224 -17.28 3.95 8.31
C LYS A 224 -16.58 3.56 7.01
N CYS A 225 -17.37 3.20 6.01
CA CYS A 225 -16.87 2.92 4.68
C CYS A 225 -17.20 4.05 3.70
N ASP A 226 -16.20 4.51 2.95
CA ASP A 226 -16.32 5.55 1.93
C ASP A 226 -16.18 4.97 0.50
N CYS A 227 -16.42 3.68 0.33
CA CYS A 227 -16.45 3.02 -0.97
C CYS A 227 -17.68 3.45 -1.80
N SER A 228 -17.57 3.32 -3.13
CA SER A 228 -18.70 3.53 -4.05
C SER A 228 -19.84 2.55 -3.77
N LEU A 229 -21.08 2.94 -4.10
CA LEU A 229 -22.28 2.11 -3.88
C LEU A 229 -22.21 0.74 -4.57
N ASP A 230 -21.46 0.64 -5.67
CA ASP A 230 -21.30 -0.60 -6.45
C ASP A 230 -20.01 -1.37 -6.12
N SER A 231 -19.34 -1.00 -5.03
CA SER A 231 -18.13 -1.66 -4.56
C SER A 231 -18.37 -2.27 -3.18
N ILE A 232 -17.63 -3.33 -2.87
CA ILE A 232 -17.68 -3.97 -1.56
C ILE A 232 -16.59 -3.37 -0.68
N CYS A 233 -16.97 -3.04 0.56
CA CYS A 233 -16.02 -2.63 1.58
C CYS A 233 -15.42 -3.84 2.28
N LEU A 234 -14.10 -4.00 2.16
CA LEU A 234 -13.39 -5.15 2.74
C LEU A 234 -12.63 -4.80 4.02
N GLY A 235 -12.54 -3.52 4.35
CA GLY A 235 -11.84 -3.06 5.53
C GLY A 235 -11.49 -1.59 5.45
N HIS A 236 -10.62 -1.18 6.37
CA HIS A 236 -10.14 0.18 6.48
C HIS A 236 -8.70 0.18 6.98
N THR A 237 -7.85 0.98 6.35
CA THR A 237 -6.48 1.19 6.78
C THR A 237 -6.09 2.65 6.57
N ASN A 238 -5.38 3.23 7.55
CA ASN A 238 -4.86 4.61 7.48
C ASN A 238 -5.90 5.65 7.06
N ASN A 239 -7.12 5.58 7.62
CA ASN A 239 -8.24 6.46 7.26
C ASN A 239 -8.81 6.29 5.84
N GLN A 240 -8.45 5.21 5.14
CA GLN A 240 -8.93 4.89 3.81
C GLN A 240 -9.63 3.53 3.79
N SER A 241 -10.81 3.47 3.18
CA SER A 241 -11.53 2.22 2.96
C SER A 241 -10.84 1.37 1.90
N ILE A 242 -10.83 0.05 2.11
CA ILE A 242 -10.40 -0.94 1.13
C ILE A 242 -11.63 -1.35 0.33
N CYS A 243 -11.65 -1.00 -0.95
CA CYS A 243 -12.83 -1.15 -1.80
C CYS A 243 -12.53 -2.12 -2.94
N LEU A 244 -13.34 -3.16 -3.09
CA LEU A 244 -13.30 -4.04 -4.25
C LEU A 244 -14.36 -3.59 -5.26
N CYS A 245 -13.94 -3.35 -6.51
CA CYS A 245 -14.82 -2.89 -7.58
C CYS A 245 -15.13 -4.01 -8.58
N SER A 246 -16.37 -4.09 -9.07
CA SER A 246 -16.76 -5.00 -10.16
C SER A 246 -16.25 -4.50 -11.52
N LEU A 247 -15.81 -5.41 -12.38
CA LEU A 247 -15.38 -5.09 -13.76
C LEU A 247 -16.52 -4.60 -14.67
N ARG A 248 -17.78 -4.97 -14.40
CA ARG A 248 -18.89 -4.74 -15.35
C ARG A 248 -19.35 -3.29 -15.51
N LYS A 249 -18.77 -2.33 -14.79
CA LYS A 249 -19.33 -0.96 -14.71
C LYS A 249 -18.43 0.14 -15.29
N TYR A 250 -17.20 -0.18 -15.69
CA TYR A 250 -16.28 0.78 -16.29
C TYR A 250 -15.97 0.50 -17.78
N GLU A 251 -16.79 -0.32 -18.44
CA GLU A 251 -16.87 -0.43 -19.90
C GLU A 251 -17.87 0.59 -20.48
#